data_AF-A0A1G6ZLE7-F1
#
_entry.id   AF-A0A1G6ZLE7-F1
#
_cell.length_a   1.000
_cell.length_b   1.000
_cell.length_c   1.000
_cell.angle_alpha   90.00
_cell.angle_beta   90.00
_cell.angle_gamma   90.00
#
_symmetry.space_group_name_H-M   'P 1'
#
loop_
_entity.id
_entity.type
_entity.pdbx_description
1 polymer ?
#
loop_
_entity_poly.entity_id
_entity_poly.type
_entity_poly.pdbx_seq_one_letter_code
_entity_poly.pdbx_strand_id
1 'polypeptide(L)'
;MRAAPILIATSLIALLLGACAEGPAPASDCSPQAQWRAGLERRLPDPVCSEDAAKEAHLLGTELAGLRAEFDELAEQLRTTTGESAGALQRRQRQLQIDIEAIESEARIQGWITR
;
A
#
# COMPACT_ATOMS: atom_id res chain seq x y z
N MET A 1 62.82 -21.90 35.32
CA MET A 1 62.28 -22.42 34.04
C MET A 1 60.84 -22.85 34.24
N ARG A 2 60.00 -22.66 33.21
CA ARG A 2 58.57 -23.01 33.04
C ARG A 2 57.53 -21.89 33.28
N ALA A 3 57.47 -21.05 32.25
CA ALA A 3 56.34 -20.52 31.48
C ALA A 3 54.89 -20.57 32.03
N ALA A 4 54.20 -19.45 31.79
CA ALA A 4 52.77 -19.19 31.99
C ALA A 4 51.84 -19.93 31.00
N PRO A 5 50.54 -19.98 31.31
CA PRO A 5 49.48 -19.74 30.32
C PRO A 5 48.47 -18.70 30.87
N ILE A 6 48.43 -17.48 30.35
CA ILE A 6 47.47 -17.01 29.32
C ILE A 6 46.02 -17.42 29.64
N LEU A 7 45.37 -16.62 30.48
CA LEU A 7 43.91 -16.57 30.66
C LEU A 7 43.32 -15.73 29.52
N ILE A 8 43.16 -16.32 28.33
CA ILE A 8 42.40 -15.74 27.22
C ILE A 8 41.47 -16.84 26.72
N ALA A 9 40.23 -16.90 27.20
CA ALA A 9 39.10 -17.54 26.50
C ALA A 9 37.84 -17.62 27.38
N THR A 10 37.13 -16.52 27.61
CA THR A 10 35.75 -16.62 28.12
C THR A 10 34.77 -15.60 27.53
N SER A 11 35.19 -14.75 26.59
CA SER A 11 34.34 -13.66 26.07
C SER A 11 33.81 -13.85 24.64
N LEU A 12 34.01 -15.02 24.00
CA LEU A 12 33.75 -15.20 22.57
C LEU A 12 32.54 -16.07 22.22
N ILE A 13 31.68 -16.44 23.18
CA ILE A 13 30.54 -17.35 22.93
C ILE A 13 29.19 -16.62 22.85
N ALA A 14 29.09 -15.36 23.31
CA ALA A 14 27.80 -14.62 23.27
C ALA A 14 27.45 -13.99 21.91
N LEU A 15 28.36 -13.97 20.94
CA LEU A 15 28.16 -13.34 19.62
C LEU A 15 27.73 -14.31 18.50
N LEU A 16 27.53 -15.60 18.82
CA LEU A 16 27.14 -16.64 17.86
C LEU A 16 25.65 -17.03 17.89
N LEU A 17 24.84 -16.35 18.70
CA LEU A 17 23.37 -16.51 18.71
C LEU A 17 22.65 -15.51 17.79
N GLY A 18 23.37 -14.87 16.87
CA GLY A 18 22.80 -14.29 15.66
C GLY A 18 22.42 -15.39 14.68
N ALA A 19 21.60 -16.35 15.12
CA ALA A 19 20.91 -17.23 14.20
C ALA A 19 19.97 -16.33 13.40
N CYS A 20 20.29 -16.12 12.13
CA CYS A 20 19.32 -15.74 11.14
C CYS A 20 18.19 -16.77 11.24
N ALA A 21 17.15 -16.45 12.00
CA ALA A 21 15.86 -17.06 11.78
C ALA A 21 15.43 -16.53 10.41
N GLU A 22 15.92 -17.15 9.34
CA GLU A 22 15.29 -17.17 8.02
C GLU A 22 13.98 -17.92 8.21
N GLY A 23 13.06 -17.30 8.95
CA GLY A 23 11.67 -17.69 8.95
C GLY A 23 11.21 -17.64 7.49
N PRO A 24 10.39 -18.59 7.05
CA PRO A 24 9.82 -18.55 5.72
C PRO A 24 9.24 -17.14 5.51
N ALA A 25 9.58 -16.52 4.38
CA ALA A 25 9.01 -15.23 4.02
C ALA A 25 7.49 -15.31 4.19
N PRO A 26 6.85 -14.29 4.79
CA PRO A 26 5.40 -14.33 4.99
C PRO A 26 4.75 -14.60 3.63
N ALA A 27 3.88 -15.61 3.60
CA ALA A 27 3.16 -15.97 2.38
C ALA A 27 2.38 -14.75 1.88
N SER A 28 2.45 -14.50 0.57
CA SER A 28 1.74 -13.39 -0.06
C SER A 28 0.24 -13.56 0.13
N ASP A 29 -0.40 -12.54 0.72
CA ASP A 29 -1.86 -12.51 0.85
C ASP A 29 -2.48 -12.08 -0.48
N CYS A 30 -2.84 -13.08 -1.28
CA CYS A 30 -3.48 -12.89 -2.58
C CYS A 30 -5.00 -12.74 -2.48
N SER A 31 -5.57 -12.55 -1.28
CA SER A 31 -6.99 -12.23 -1.17
C SER A 31 -7.29 -10.91 -1.91
N PRO A 32 -8.42 -10.81 -2.63
CA PRO A 32 -8.83 -9.56 -3.27
C PRO A 32 -8.83 -8.37 -2.30
N GLN A 33 -9.22 -8.60 -1.04
CA GLN A 33 -9.19 -7.56 -0.01
C GLN A 33 -7.78 -7.06 0.31
N ALA A 34 -6.79 -7.95 0.43
CA ALA A 34 -5.41 -7.53 0.67
C ALA A 34 -4.81 -6.80 -0.54
N GLN A 35 -5.13 -7.26 -1.74
CA GLN A 35 -4.67 -6.62 -2.98
C GLN A 35 -5.32 -5.27 -3.23
N TRP A 36 -6.61 -5.10 -2.90
CA TRP A 36 -7.28 -3.80 -2.85
C TRP A 36 -6.54 -2.80 -1.94
N ARG A 37 -6.20 -3.22 -0.72
CA ARG A 37 -5.42 -2.36 0.20
C ARG A 37 -4.03 -2.04 -0.36
N ALA A 38 -3.36 -3.02 -0.97
CA ALA A 38 -2.08 -2.79 -1.63
C ALA A 38 -2.18 -1.76 -2.77
N GLY A 39 -3.26 -1.79 -3.55
CA GLY A 39 -3.56 -0.80 -4.58
C GLY A 39 -3.77 0.60 -4.01
N LEU A 40 -4.55 0.72 -2.92
CA LEU A 40 -4.74 2.00 -2.21
C LEU A 40 -3.42 2.61 -1.72
N GLU A 41 -2.50 1.76 -1.29
CA GLU A 41 -1.15 2.13 -0.84
C GLU A 41 -0.16 2.35 -2.01
N ARG A 42 -0.61 2.17 -3.26
CA ARG A 42 0.21 2.19 -4.48
C ARG A 42 1.43 1.27 -4.40
N ARG A 43 1.30 0.16 -3.67
CA ARG A 43 2.32 -0.90 -3.68
C ARG A 43 2.27 -1.63 -5.01
N LEU A 44 3.42 -2.11 -5.47
CA LEU A 44 3.48 -2.97 -6.64
C LEU A 44 2.67 -4.25 -6.38
N PRO A 45 1.91 -4.74 -7.37
CA PRO A 45 1.17 -5.99 -7.22
C PRO A 45 2.18 -7.12 -7.04
N ASP A 46 1.84 -8.08 -6.18
CA ASP A 46 2.68 -9.26 -6.00
C ASP A 46 2.53 -10.18 -7.22
N PRO A 47 3.62 -10.50 -7.95
CA PRO A 47 3.55 -11.32 -9.15
C PRO A 47 3.04 -12.75 -8.90
N VAL A 48 3.09 -13.24 -7.65
CA VAL A 48 2.55 -14.58 -7.32
C VAL A 48 1.02 -14.58 -7.23
N CYS A 49 0.39 -13.41 -7.09
CA CYS A 49 -1.05 -13.26 -7.07
C CYS A 49 -1.59 -13.16 -8.50
N SER A 50 -1.76 -14.32 -9.14
CA SER A 50 -2.19 -14.41 -10.54
C SER A 50 -3.70 -14.41 -10.76
N GLU A 51 -4.49 -14.62 -9.69
CA GLU A 51 -5.96 -14.67 -9.77
C GLU A 51 -6.55 -13.35 -10.27
N ASP A 52 -7.50 -13.43 -11.20
CA ASP A 52 -8.07 -12.24 -11.84
C ASP A 52 -8.76 -11.32 -10.83
N ALA A 53 -9.49 -11.88 -9.86
CA ALA A 53 -10.11 -11.10 -8.79
C ALA A 53 -9.10 -10.35 -7.91
N ALA A 54 -7.90 -10.91 -7.72
CA ALA A 54 -6.85 -10.28 -6.93
C ALA A 54 -6.21 -9.11 -7.71
N LYS A 55 -5.99 -9.29 -9.02
CA LYS A 55 -5.49 -8.23 -9.92
C LYS A 55 -6.50 -7.10 -10.06
N GLU A 56 -7.77 -7.42 -10.28
CA GLU A 56 -8.84 -6.43 -10.40
C GLU A 56 -8.95 -5.59 -9.13
N ALA A 57 -8.91 -6.22 -7.96
CA ALA A 57 -8.92 -5.51 -6.70
C ALA A 57 -7.73 -4.54 -6.54
N HIS A 58 -6.53 -4.98 -6.92
CA HIS A 58 -5.33 -4.12 -6.93
C HIS A 58 -5.49 -2.92 -7.87
N LEU A 59 -5.98 -3.15 -9.09
CA LEU A 59 -6.20 -2.12 -10.10
C LEU A 59 -7.20 -1.08 -9.62
N LEU A 60 -8.37 -1.51 -9.13
CA LEU A 60 -9.40 -0.60 -8.63
C LEU A 60 -8.92 0.18 -7.39
N GLY A 61 -8.15 -0.45 -6.50
CA GLY A 61 -7.55 0.25 -5.36
C GLY A 61 -6.55 1.33 -5.82
N THR A 62 -5.75 1.02 -6.84
CA THR A 62 -4.79 1.97 -7.43
C THR A 62 -5.49 3.14 -8.12
N GLU A 63 -6.55 2.84 -8.87
CA GLU A 63 -7.39 3.84 -9.53
C GLU A 63 -8.04 4.77 -8.51
N LEU A 64 -8.64 4.22 -7.44
CA LEU A 64 -9.23 5.02 -6.36
C LEU A 64 -8.19 5.93 -5.69
N ALA A 65 -6.97 5.44 -5.45
CA ALA A 65 -5.89 6.28 -4.92
C ALA A 65 -5.55 7.43 -5.88
N GLY A 66 -5.54 7.17 -7.19
CA GLY A 66 -5.37 8.17 -8.24
C GLY A 66 -6.45 9.24 -8.23
N LEU A 67 -7.73 8.83 -8.25
CA LEU A 67 -8.87 9.75 -8.25
C LEU A 67 -8.91 10.62 -6.99
N ARG A 68 -8.61 10.05 -5.81
CA ARG A 68 -8.53 10.81 -4.56
C ARG A 68 -7.42 11.86 -4.60
N ALA A 69 -6.24 11.51 -5.12
CA ALA A 69 -5.15 12.47 -5.28
C ALA A 69 -5.53 13.60 -6.25
N GLU A 70 -6.16 13.29 -7.40
CA GLU A 70 -6.65 14.31 -8.33
C GLU A 70 -7.73 15.20 -7.69
N PHE A 71 -8.62 14.61 -6.89
CA PHE A 71 -9.66 15.34 -6.16
C PHE A 71 -9.04 16.36 -5.18
N ASP A 72 -8.04 15.93 -4.41
CA ASP A 72 -7.31 16.79 -3.47
C ASP A 72 -6.56 17.91 -4.21
N GLU A 73 -5.88 17.59 -5.32
CA GLU A 73 -5.20 18.57 -6.16
C GLU A 73 -6.18 19.62 -6.74
N LEU A 74 -7.37 19.21 -7.17
CA LEU A 74 -8.40 20.13 -7.64
C LEU A 74 -8.94 21.00 -6.51
N ALA A 75 -9.07 20.46 -5.31
CA ALA A 75 -9.46 21.24 -4.14
C ALA A 75 -8.44 22.36 -3.87
N GLU A 76 -7.13 22.08 -3.99
CA GLU A 76 -6.08 23.11 -3.90
C GLU A 76 -6.22 24.17 -5.00
N GLN A 77 -6.38 23.76 -6.25
CA GLN A 77 -6.48 24.68 -7.39
C GLN A 77 -7.71 25.60 -7.27
N LEU A 78 -8.82 25.08 -6.76
CA LEU A 78 -10.04 25.85 -6.54
C LEU A 78 -9.89 26.95 -5.48
N ARG A 79 -8.94 26.83 -4.54
CA ARG A 79 -8.67 27.88 -3.54
C ARG A 79 -8.10 29.15 -4.16
N THR A 80 -7.38 29.03 -5.28
CA THR A 80 -6.67 30.14 -5.92
C THR A 80 -7.28 30.57 -7.26
N THR A 81 -8.20 29.78 -7.81
CA THR A 81 -8.78 30.01 -9.14
C THR A 81 -10.13 30.71 -9.03
N THR A 82 -10.37 31.73 -9.86
CA THR A 82 -11.63 32.48 -9.90
C THR A 82 -12.18 32.59 -11.32
N GLY A 83 -13.49 32.84 -11.45
CA GLY A 83 -14.14 33.05 -12.74
C GLY A 83 -14.46 31.74 -13.48
N GLU A 84 -14.43 31.77 -14.81
CA GLU A 84 -14.87 30.66 -15.66
C GLU A 84 -14.05 29.37 -15.46
N SER A 85 -12.75 29.51 -15.23
CA SER A 85 -11.85 28.39 -14.91
C SER A 85 -12.22 27.68 -13.61
N ALA A 86 -12.68 28.42 -12.59
CA ALA A 86 -13.17 27.82 -11.35
C ALA A 86 -14.42 26.96 -11.60
N GLY A 87 -15.32 27.41 -12.49
CA GLY A 87 -16.51 26.65 -12.86
C GLY A 87 -16.19 25.32 -13.56
N ALA A 88 -15.15 25.28 -14.40
CA ALA A 88 -14.67 24.05 -15.02
C ALA A 88 -14.06 23.07 -14.00
N LEU A 89 -13.21 23.58 -13.09
CA LEU A 89 -12.61 22.78 -12.02
C LEU A 89 -13.68 22.18 -11.08
N GLN A 90 -14.71 22.95 -10.71
CA GLN A 90 -15.83 22.45 -9.91
C GLN A 90 -16.62 21.33 -10.60
N ARG A 91 -16.82 21.42 -11.92
CA ARG A 91 -17.47 20.34 -12.68
C ARG A 91 -16.64 19.07 -12.66
N ARG A 92 -15.33 19.18 -12.87
CA ARG A 92 -14.41 18.04 -12.78
C ARG A 92 -14.40 17.43 -11.38
N GLN A 93 -14.34 18.26 -10.34
CA GLN A 93 -14.38 17.80 -8.95
C GLN A 93 -15.64 16.99 -8.64
N ARG A 94 -16.82 17.41 -9.13
CA ARG A 94 -18.07 16.63 -8.99
C ARG A 94 -18.02 15.30 -9.71
N GLN A 95 -17.42 15.24 -10.90
CA GLN A 95 -17.27 13.97 -11.62
C GLN A 95 -16.36 13.01 -10.84
N LEU A 96 -15.23 13.49 -10.35
CA LEU A 96 -14.33 12.67 -9.52
C LEU A 96 -15.02 12.15 -8.27
N GLN A 97 -15.88 12.95 -7.63
CA GLN A 97 -16.66 12.48 -6.47
C GLN A 97 -17.57 11.30 -6.83
N ILE A 98 -18.23 11.36 -7.98
CA ILE A 98 -19.09 10.26 -8.48
C ILE A 98 -18.24 9.02 -8.77
N ASP A 99 -17.10 9.19 -9.43
CA ASP A 99 -16.22 8.07 -9.80
C ASP A 99 -15.61 7.39 -8.55
N ILE A 100 -15.22 8.19 -7.55
CA ILE A 100 -14.76 7.71 -6.23
C ILE A 100 -15.86 6.90 -5.56
N GLU A 101 -17.09 7.43 -5.48
CA GLU A 101 -18.22 6.74 -4.87
C GLU A 101 -18.57 5.43 -5.59
N ALA A 102 -18.45 5.40 -6.92
CA ALA A 102 -18.69 4.20 -7.71
C ALA A 102 -17.68 3.08 -7.36
N ILE A 103 -16.39 3.40 -7.32
CA ILE A 103 -15.35 2.42 -6.99
C ILE A 103 -15.46 1.97 -5.52
N GLU A 104 -15.76 2.88 -4.59
CA GLU A 104 -16.01 2.51 -3.19
C GLU A 104 -17.25 1.63 -3.01
N SER A 105 -18.30 1.86 -3.82
CA SER A 105 -19.50 1.04 -3.82
C SER A 105 -19.21 -0.37 -4.32
N GLU A 106 -18.43 -0.50 -5.40
CA GLU A 106 -17.96 -1.80 -5.90
C GLU A 106 -17.15 -2.54 -4.83
N ALA A 107 -16.16 -1.90 -4.23
CA ALA A 107 -15.37 -2.49 -3.15
C ALA A 107 -16.22 -2.97 -1.96
N ARG A 108 -17.33 -2.28 -1.68
CA ARG A 108 -18.28 -2.67 -0.63
C ARG A 108 -19.11 -3.90 -1.05
N ILE A 109 -19.58 -3.95 -2.28
CA ILE A 109 -20.34 -5.08 -2.84
C ILE A 109 -19.46 -6.35 -2.83
N GLN A 110 -18.19 -6.20 -3.20
CA GLN A 110 -17.19 -7.27 -3.19
C GLN A 110 -16.71 -7.65 -1.78
N GLY A 111 -17.10 -6.91 -0.74
CA GLY A 111 -16.73 -7.18 0.65
C GLY A 111 -15.30 -6.81 1.02
N TRP A 112 -14.61 -6.00 0.22
CA TRP A 112 -13.22 -5.58 0.49
C TRP A 112 -13.13 -4.49 1.57
N ILE A 113 -14.19 -3.69 1.74
CA ILE A 113 -14.30 -2.67 2.77
C ILE A 113 -15.58 -2.87 3.60
N THR A 114 -15.49 -2.61 4.92
CA THR A 114 -16.64 -2.62 5.82
C THR A 114 -17.18 -1.21 6.03
N ARG A 115 -18.49 -1.08 6.32
CA ARG A 115 -19.13 0.19 6.68
C ARG A 115 -18.54 0.79 7.95
#